data_AF-A0A953KNI7-F1
#
_entry.id   AF-A0A953KNI7-F1
#
_cell.length_a   1.000
_cell.length_b   1.000
_cell.length_c   1.000
_cell.angle_alpha   90.00
_cell.angle_beta   90.00
_cell.angle_gamma   90.00
#
_symmetry.space_group_name_H-M   'P 1'
#
loop_
_entity.id
_entity.type
_entity.pdbx_description
1 polymer ?
#
loop_
_entity_poly.entity_id
_entity_poly.type
_entity_poly.pdbx_seq_one_letter_code
_entity_poly.pdbx_strand_id
1 'polypeptide(L)'
;MKRYLLFTLIAVLTLQSCMTTVVFQGLRPADISLPGNFKNVVLVNRYKPAKQNRWFNTVEGIFTGEILFADKQGVDEALAALQGRLQSGPKYNTFIANEMLEGSGTGILPPPLTKTQIQNLCAQYRADAVIAIEAFDSDIGIQTASKTRKRTEKGKEIIESYFEAIEQVNVKIGWRIYNGENGAIIDQHQTYATKEFASEGFTPEEARRGLVFPTQAIFQTGREGGDLYGIRIAPSWVTYERMIYTKAAGLGSMKIAKRKALRGDWKEAVTIWERLSRSEDLKIAGRTTYNMAVAYEFMNDYDNALKFARKASDKYHLVRADQYIQVLNNRLAELKRLDFQMQEPAVTPGE
;
A
#
# COMPACT_ATOMS: atom_id res chain seq x y z
N MET A 1 7.70 -26.87 -43.61
CA MET A 1 7.73 -26.60 -42.15
C MET A 1 8.44 -25.30 -41.76
N LYS A 2 9.65 -24.98 -42.27
CA LYS A 2 10.36 -23.71 -41.95
C LYS A 2 9.60 -22.42 -42.32
N ARG A 3 8.82 -22.40 -43.41
CA ARG A 3 8.00 -21.23 -43.81
C ARG A 3 6.84 -20.95 -42.83
N TYR A 4 6.16 -21.99 -42.35
CA TYR A 4 5.06 -21.83 -41.38
C TYR A 4 5.57 -21.42 -39.99
N LEU A 5 6.77 -21.88 -39.60
CA LEU A 5 7.46 -21.45 -38.38
C LEU A 5 7.87 -19.97 -38.42
N LEU A 6 8.20 -19.43 -39.61
CA LEU A 6 8.51 -18.01 -39.78
C LEU A 6 7.23 -17.14 -39.68
N PHE A 7 6.10 -17.61 -40.20
CA PHE A 7 4.81 -16.91 -40.08
C PHE A 7 4.25 -16.92 -38.66
N THR A 8 4.43 -18.00 -37.89
CA THR A 8 4.06 -18.03 -36.46
C THR A 8 4.99 -17.17 -35.61
N LEU A 9 6.29 -17.12 -35.91
CA LEU A 9 7.25 -16.24 -35.21
C LEU A 9 6.97 -14.75 -35.48
N ILE A 10 6.58 -14.39 -36.71
CA ILE A 10 6.18 -13.01 -37.08
C ILE A 10 4.83 -12.64 -36.45
N ALA A 11 3.87 -13.57 -36.36
CA ALA A 11 2.60 -13.33 -35.68
C ALA A 11 2.79 -13.06 -34.17
N VAL A 12 3.70 -13.78 -33.51
CA VAL A 12 4.02 -13.60 -32.08
C VAL A 12 4.81 -12.30 -31.83
N LEU A 13 5.64 -11.84 -32.77
CA LEU A 13 6.39 -10.59 -32.66
C LEU A 13 5.56 -9.30 -32.90
N THR A 14 4.27 -9.43 -33.26
CA THR A 14 3.38 -8.26 -33.52
C THR A 14 2.44 -7.89 -32.36
N LEU A 15 2.53 -8.58 -31.22
CA LEU A 15 1.85 -8.17 -29.97
C LEU A 15 2.53 -6.96 -29.32
N GLN A 16 2.85 -5.93 -30.10
CA GLN A 16 3.23 -4.64 -29.53
C GLN A 16 1.98 -3.96 -28.97
N SER A 17 1.89 -3.90 -27.64
CA SER A 17 0.81 -3.24 -26.91
C SER A 17 0.41 -1.91 -27.55
N CYS A 18 -0.88 -1.76 -27.85
CA CYS A 18 -1.47 -0.52 -28.37
C CYS A 18 -1.66 0.54 -27.29
N MET A 19 -1.21 0.27 -26.07
CA MET A 19 -1.33 1.15 -24.91
C MET A 19 -0.02 1.24 -24.13
N THR A 20 0.04 2.19 -23.22
CA THR A 20 1.06 2.30 -22.20
C THR A 20 0.39 2.73 -20.91
N THR A 21 1.00 2.38 -19.78
CA THR A 21 0.61 2.91 -18.47
C THR A 21 1.23 4.29 -18.28
N VAL A 22 0.47 5.18 -17.66
CA VAL A 22 0.87 6.48 -17.12
C VAL A 22 0.43 6.51 -15.66
N VAL A 23 1.19 7.21 -14.82
CA VAL A 23 0.97 7.18 -13.37
C VAL A 23 0.95 8.58 -12.79
N PHE A 24 0.13 8.80 -11.76
CA PHE A 24 0.16 10.01 -10.94
C PHE A 24 0.07 9.66 -9.46
N GLN A 25 0.58 10.54 -8.60
CA GLN A 25 0.41 10.43 -7.15
C GLN A 25 -0.86 11.15 -6.73
N GLY A 26 -1.67 10.52 -5.88
CA GLY A 26 -2.83 11.14 -5.28
C GLY A 26 -3.08 10.60 -3.88
N LEU A 27 -3.70 11.41 -3.02
CA LEU A 27 -4.20 10.92 -1.74
C LEU A 27 -5.37 9.96 -1.98
N ARG A 28 -5.39 8.86 -1.24
CA ARG A 28 -6.54 7.94 -1.07
C ARG A 28 -7.10 8.15 0.34
N PRO A 29 -8.43 8.21 0.52
CA PRO A 29 -9.03 8.37 1.86
C PRO A 29 -8.72 7.17 2.77
N ALA A 30 -8.64 7.44 4.07
CA ALA A 30 -8.54 6.42 5.11
C ALA A 30 -9.81 5.57 5.15
N ASP A 31 -9.70 4.26 5.33
CA ASP A 31 -10.85 3.35 5.48
C ASP A 31 -11.70 3.67 6.72
N ILE A 32 -11.04 4.04 7.83
CA ILE A 32 -11.67 4.55 9.04
C ILE A 32 -11.43 6.06 9.12
N SER A 33 -12.51 6.80 9.34
CA SER A 33 -12.45 8.26 9.49
C SER A 33 -12.38 8.62 10.96
N LEU A 34 -11.25 9.18 11.40
CA LEU A 34 -11.22 9.90 12.67
C LEU A 34 -11.95 11.24 12.54
N PRO A 35 -12.54 11.77 13.62
CA PRO A 35 -13.15 13.10 13.63
C PRO A 35 -12.26 14.16 12.96
N GLY A 36 -12.86 15.07 12.19
CA GLY A 36 -12.11 16.08 11.41
C GLY A 36 -11.26 17.02 12.27
N ASN A 37 -11.67 17.26 13.51
CA ASN A 37 -10.93 18.06 14.48
C ASN A 37 -9.70 17.37 15.08
N PHE A 38 -9.48 16.08 14.84
CA PHE A 38 -8.32 15.37 15.38
C PHE A 38 -7.08 15.66 14.55
N LYS A 39 -6.09 16.29 15.18
CA LYS A 39 -4.80 16.66 14.58
C LYS A 39 -3.63 16.02 15.31
N ASN A 40 -3.65 15.99 16.63
CA ASN A 40 -2.55 15.48 17.44
C ASN A 40 -2.91 14.09 17.96
N VAL A 41 -2.07 13.10 17.68
CA VAL A 41 -2.33 11.71 18.07
C VAL A 41 -1.13 11.16 18.83
N VAL A 42 -1.37 10.57 19.99
CA VAL A 42 -0.33 9.87 20.73
C VAL A 42 -0.38 8.38 20.45
N LEU A 43 0.76 7.78 20.15
CA LEU A 43 0.94 6.36 19.89
C LEU A 43 1.53 5.70 21.13
N VAL A 44 0.97 4.58 21.57
CA VAL A 44 1.30 3.96 22.85
C VAL A 44 1.60 2.48 22.70
N ASN A 45 2.68 2.04 23.34
CA ASN A 45 3.04 0.63 23.46
C ASN A 45 2.38 0.03 24.71
N ARG A 46 1.43 -0.90 24.56
CA ARG A 46 0.83 -1.66 25.68
C ARG A 46 1.29 -3.12 25.76
N TYR A 47 2.49 -3.43 25.27
CA TYR A 47 3.02 -4.79 25.28
C TYR A 47 3.55 -5.26 26.64
N LYS A 48 3.68 -4.39 27.65
CA LYS A 48 4.23 -4.80 28.96
C LYS A 48 3.30 -5.79 29.65
N PRO A 49 3.75 -7.02 30.00
CA PRO A 49 2.91 -7.97 30.73
C PRO A 49 2.56 -7.42 32.12
N ALA A 50 1.30 -7.59 32.55
CA ALA A 50 0.89 -7.27 33.92
C ALA A 50 1.68 -8.11 34.95
N LYS A 51 2.15 -7.49 36.04
CA LYS A 51 3.03 -8.10 37.07
C LYS A 51 2.50 -9.39 37.72
N GLN A 52 1.21 -9.70 37.54
CA GLN A 52 0.53 -10.83 38.17
C GLN A 52 0.44 -12.09 37.29
N ASN A 53 0.80 -12.00 36.00
CA ASN A 53 0.85 -13.17 35.12
C ASN A 53 2.16 -13.95 35.30
N ARG A 54 2.21 -14.73 36.39
CA ARG A 54 3.13 -15.87 36.59
C ARG A 54 2.79 -17.07 35.66
N TRP A 55 2.39 -16.82 34.42
CA TRP A 55 1.98 -17.85 33.46
C TRP A 55 3.00 -18.13 32.35
N PHE A 56 4.26 -17.68 32.52
CA PHE A 56 5.38 -18.03 31.64
C PHE A 56 5.94 -19.46 31.85
N ASN A 57 5.17 -20.36 32.48
CA ASN A 57 5.65 -21.69 32.92
C ASN A 57 5.10 -22.86 32.09
N THR A 58 4.81 -22.68 30.79
CA THR A 58 4.34 -23.81 29.98
C THR A 58 4.88 -23.78 28.54
N VAL A 59 5.99 -24.50 28.37
CA VAL A 59 6.26 -25.47 27.28
C VAL A 59 7.04 -25.02 26.03
N GLU A 60 8.20 -25.70 25.90
CA GLU A 60 9.03 -26.12 24.75
C GLU A 60 9.68 -25.13 23.77
N GLY A 61 11.01 -25.23 23.67
CA GLY A 61 11.81 -24.81 22.52
C GLY A 61 12.81 -23.70 22.84
N ILE A 62 14.08 -23.93 22.53
CA ILE A 62 15.27 -23.08 22.80
C ILE A 62 15.22 -21.71 22.07
N PHE A 63 14.07 -21.28 21.54
CA PHE A 63 13.90 -20.08 20.71
C PHE A 63 13.03 -18.97 21.33
N THR A 64 12.30 -19.24 22.42
CA THR A 64 11.25 -18.33 22.93
C THR A 64 11.78 -17.07 23.61
N GLY A 65 12.94 -17.13 24.27
CA GLY A 65 13.54 -15.96 24.92
C GLY A 65 14.01 -14.90 23.92
N GLU A 66 14.55 -15.33 22.78
CA GLU A 66 14.96 -14.45 21.69
C GLU A 66 13.74 -13.89 20.94
N ILE A 67 12.70 -14.70 20.71
CA ILE A 67 11.44 -14.26 20.10
C ILE A 67 10.72 -13.25 20.99
N LEU A 68 10.60 -13.47 22.30
CA LEU A 68 9.92 -12.52 23.20
C LEU A 68 10.63 -11.15 23.23
N PHE A 69 11.97 -11.15 23.19
CA PHE A 69 12.74 -9.92 23.06
C PHE A 69 12.55 -9.27 21.68
N ALA A 70 12.49 -10.08 20.62
CA ALA A 70 12.19 -9.63 19.26
C ALA A 70 10.79 -9.04 19.14
N ASP A 71 9.77 -9.61 19.78
CA ASP A 71 8.40 -9.09 19.74
C ASP A 71 8.33 -7.70 20.36
N LYS A 72 9.04 -7.49 21.49
CA LYS A 72 9.11 -6.16 22.11
C LYS A 72 9.68 -5.12 21.15
N GLN A 73 10.78 -5.44 20.45
CA GLN A 73 11.37 -4.54 19.46
C GLN A 73 10.53 -4.44 18.17
N GLY A 74 9.84 -5.52 17.80
CA GLY A 74 8.88 -5.56 16.69
C GLY A 74 7.68 -4.64 16.92
N VAL A 75 7.23 -4.48 18.16
CA VAL A 75 6.21 -3.49 18.54
C VAL A 75 6.71 -2.07 18.30
N ASP A 76 7.95 -1.76 18.69
CA ASP A 76 8.54 -0.44 18.50
C ASP A 76 8.69 -0.12 17.00
N GLU A 77 9.09 -1.11 16.21
CA GLU A 77 9.19 -1.02 14.75
C GLU A 77 7.82 -0.84 14.06
N ALA A 78 6.78 -1.53 14.54
CA ALA A 78 5.41 -1.33 14.09
C ALA A 78 4.87 0.06 14.44
N LEU A 79 5.16 0.57 15.65
CA LEU A 79 4.81 1.93 16.05
C LEU A 79 5.54 2.98 15.21
N ALA A 80 6.83 2.79 14.94
CA ALA A 80 7.62 3.69 14.11
C ALA A 80 7.10 3.73 12.67
N ALA A 81 6.76 2.58 12.09
CA ALA A 81 6.16 2.51 10.75
C ALA A 81 4.77 3.17 10.71
N LEU A 82 3.93 2.91 11.71
CA LEU A 82 2.65 3.61 11.86
C LEU A 82 2.86 5.12 11.94
N GLN A 83 3.79 5.58 12.78
CA GLN A 83 4.11 7.00 12.94
C GLN A 83 4.51 7.62 11.60
N GLY A 84 5.45 6.99 10.88
CA GLY A 84 5.91 7.44 9.58
C GLY A 84 4.78 7.51 8.55
N ARG A 85 3.88 6.52 8.54
CA ARG A 85 2.70 6.54 7.66
C ARG A 85 1.76 7.69 7.99
N LEU A 86 1.43 7.89 9.27
CA LEU A 86 0.55 8.98 9.71
C LEU A 86 1.14 10.37 9.38
N GLN A 87 2.46 10.52 9.53
CA GLN A 87 3.20 11.77 9.22
C GLN A 87 3.44 11.99 7.73
N SER A 88 3.38 10.95 6.90
CA SER A 88 3.49 11.10 5.44
C SER A 88 2.29 11.81 4.81
N GLY A 89 1.15 11.77 5.49
CA GLY A 89 -0.05 12.50 5.14
C GLY A 89 -0.11 13.86 5.83
N PRO A 90 -0.87 14.82 5.28
CA PRO A 90 -0.94 16.18 5.83
C PRO A 90 -1.82 16.33 7.09
N LYS A 91 -2.45 15.25 7.58
CA LYS A 91 -3.53 15.35 8.59
C LYS A 91 -3.05 15.32 10.03
N TYR A 92 -2.13 14.43 10.38
CA TYR A 92 -1.86 14.10 11.78
C TYR A 92 -0.43 14.46 12.19
N ASN A 93 -0.30 15.15 13.32
CA ASN A 93 0.93 15.21 14.10
C ASN A 93 0.92 14.03 15.08
N THR A 94 2.03 13.30 15.17
CA THR A 94 2.08 12.08 15.97
C THR A 94 3.26 12.05 16.93
N PHE A 95 3.00 11.56 18.15
CA PHE A 95 3.98 11.43 19.21
C PHE A 95 3.99 9.99 19.71
N ILE A 96 5.16 9.35 19.81
CA ILE A 96 5.26 8.06 20.48
C ILE A 96 5.46 8.33 21.98
N ALA A 97 4.62 7.73 22.81
CA ALA A 97 4.75 7.85 24.26
C ALA A 97 6.01 7.14 24.75
N ASN A 98 6.75 7.79 25.65
CA ASN A 98 7.97 7.21 26.24
C ASN A 98 7.67 6.03 27.18
N GLU A 99 6.46 5.98 27.71
CA GLU A 99 6.04 4.96 28.66
C GLU A 99 5.42 3.74 27.96
N MET A 100 5.85 2.56 28.40
CA MET A 100 5.20 1.31 28.04
C MET A 100 4.16 0.97 29.10
N LEU A 101 2.89 0.92 28.70
CA LEU A 101 1.78 0.63 29.61
C LEU A 101 1.55 -0.87 29.75
N GLU A 102 0.91 -1.26 30.86
CA GLU A 102 0.52 -2.64 31.09
C GLU A 102 -0.59 -3.09 30.13
N GLY A 103 -0.39 -4.28 29.57
CA GLY A 103 -1.33 -5.02 28.75
C GLY A 103 -1.16 -6.52 28.95
N SER A 104 -1.45 -7.31 27.92
CA SER A 104 -1.35 -8.77 27.98
C SER A 104 0.10 -9.26 27.85
N GLY A 105 0.91 -8.56 27.06
CA GLY A 105 2.22 -9.05 26.60
C GLY A 105 2.14 -10.28 25.72
N THR A 106 1.01 -10.46 25.03
CA THR A 106 0.73 -11.58 24.13
C THR A 106 -0.02 -11.08 22.88
N GLY A 107 -0.34 -11.99 21.96
CA GLY A 107 -1.24 -11.75 20.83
C GLY A 107 -2.73 -11.51 21.18
N ILE A 108 -3.08 -11.46 22.47
CA ILE A 108 -4.46 -11.30 22.94
C ILE A 108 -4.70 -9.85 23.37
N LEU A 109 -5.80 -9.24 22.89
CA LEU A 109 -6.18 -7.89 23.28
C LEU A 109 -6.53 -7.83 24.78
N PRO A 110 -5.88 -6.99 25.60
CA PRO A 110 -6.26 -6.76 27.00
C PRO A 110 -7.57 -5.99 27.10
N PRO A 111 -8.13 -5.80 28.31
CA PRO A 111 -9.20 -4.84 28.53
C PRO A 111 -8.82 -3.43 28.01
N PRO A 112 -9.80 -2.64 27.51
CA PRO A 112 -9.57 -1.28 27.06
C PRO A 112 -8.93 -0.39 28.14
N LEU A 113 -8.19 0.63 27.72
CA LEU A 113 -7.74 1.68 28.63
C LEU A 113 -8.96 2.35 29.29
N THR A 114 -8.82 2.72 30.56
CA THR A 114 -9.83 3.52 31.25
C THR A 114 -9.85 4.95 30.69
N LYS A 115 -11.00 5.62 30.82
CA LYS A 115 -11.14 7.04 30.43
C LYS A 115 -10.07 7.93 31.07
N THR A 116 -9.75 7.72 32.35
CA THR A 116 -8.71 8.47 33.07
C THR A 116 -7.33 8.27 32.45
N GLN A 117 -6.95 7.03 32.09
CA GLN A 117 -5.67 6.77 31.44
C GLN A 117 -5.57 7.47 30.08
N ILE A 118 -6.65 7.40 29.28
CA ILE A 118 -6.73 8.05 27.97
C ILE A 118 -6.58 9.57 28.13
N GLN A 119 -7.33 10.17 29.05
CA GLN A 119 -7.29 11.62 29.30
C GLN A 119 -5.92 12.09 29.81
N ASN A 120 -5.25 11.30 30.67
CA ASN A 120 -3.90 11.62 31.15
C ASN A 120 -2.88 11.62 30.00
N LEU A 121 -2.91 10.61 29.12
CA LEU A 121 -2.06 10.54 27.94
C LEU A 121 -2.32 11.74 27.01
N CYS A 122 -3.59 12.02 26.72
CA CYS A 122 -3.99 13.16 25.90
C CYS A 122 -3.52 14.49 26.48
N ALA A 123 -3.64 14.69 27.80
CA ALA A 123 -3.17 15.90 28.47
C ALA A 123 -1.64 16.04 28.41
N GLN A 124 -0.90 14.96 28.66
CA GLN A 124 0.57 14.96 28.64
C GLN A 124 1.14 15.27 27.26
N TYR A 125 0.56 14.69 26.20
CA TYR A 125 1.06 14.82 24.83
C TYR A 125 0.29 15.86 24.00
N ARG A 126 -0.68 16.58 24.60
CA ARG A 126 -1.59 17.52 23.92
C ARG A 126 -2.26 16.89 22.69
N ALA A 127 -2.75 15.67 22.87
CA ALA A 127 -3.31 14.83 21.83
C ALA A 127 -4.85 14.76 21.91
N ASP A 128 -5.49 14.64 20.74
CA ASP A 128 -6.94 14.47 20.58
C ASP A 128 -7.35 12.99 20.67
N ALA A 129 -6.41 12.08 20.39
CA ALA A 129 -6.62 10.65 20.39
C ALA A 129 -5.40 9.86 20.85
N VAL A 130 -5.66 8.66 21.38
CA VAL A 130 -4.65 7.65 21.68
C VAL A 130 -4.77 6.51 20.69
N ILE A 131 -3.69 6.10 20.05
CA ILE A 131 -3.61 4.85 19.30
C ILE A 131 -2.67 3.91 20.04
N ALA A 132 -3.17 2.73 20.39
CA ALA A 132 -2.40 1.74 21.15
C ALA A 132 -2.12 0.50 20.30
N ILE A 133 -0.88 0.00 20.35
CA ILE A 133 -0.62 -1.43 20.12
C ILE A 133 -0.98 -2.14 21.41
N GLU A 134 -2.04 -2.94 21.31
CA GLU A 134 -2.68 -3.67 22.41
C GLU A 134 -2.20 -5.13 22.47
N ALA A 135 -1.76 -5.68 21.35
CA ALA A 135 -1.28 -7.05 21.24
C ALA A 135 -0.27 -7.17 20.09
N PHE A 136 0.72 -8.04 20.25
CA PHE A 136 1.70 -8.38 19.21
C PHE A 136 2.09 -9.85 19.37
N ASP A 137 2.17 -10.56 18.25
CA ASP A 137 2.49 -11.97 18.19
C ASP A 137 3.21 -12.25 16.87
N SER A 138 4.33 -12.98 16.92
CA SER A 138 5.09 -13.34 15.73
C SER A 138 5.38 -14.83 15.66
N ASP A 139 5.23 -15.37 14.46
CA ASP A 139 5.50 -16.77 14.14
C ASP A 139 6.45 -16.85 12.95
N ILE A 140 7.45 -17.72 13.03
CA ILE A 140 8.42 -17.99 11.96
C ILE A 140 8.35 -19.45 11.57
N GLY A 141 8.18 -19.72 10.27
CA GLY A 141 8.29 -21.05 9.69
C GLY A 141 9.40 -21.09 8.64
N ILE A 142 10.28 -22.09 8.71
CA ILE A 142 11.35 -22.27 7.72
C ILE A 142 11.16 -23.60 6.99
N GLN A 143 11.19 -23.54 5.65
CA GLN A 143 11.19 -24.71 4.78
C GLN A 143 12.48 -24.72 3.96
N THR A 144 12.97 -25.92 3.60
CA THR A 144 14.18 -26.06 2.79
C THR A 144 13.96 -27.16 1.77
N ALA A 145 14.27 -26.89 0.50
CA ALA A 145 14.07 -27.82 -0.59
C ALA A 145 15.31 -27.88 -1.50
N SER A 146 15.55 -29.05 -2.11
CA SER A 146 16.56 -29.21 -3.15
C SER A 146 15.99 -28.74 -4.50
N LYS A 147 16.77 -27.95 -5.23
CA LYS A 147 16.45 -27.42 -6.57
C LYS A 147 17.59 -27.69 -7.54
N THR A 148 17.32 -27.58 -8.83
CA THR A 148 18.34 -27.67 -9.88
C THR A 148 18.25 -26.48 -10.81
N ARG A 149 19.40 -26.02 -11.32
CA ARG A 149 19.47 -24.98 -12.35
C ARG A 149 20.45 -25.39 -13.44
N LYS A 150 20.19 -24.92 -14.66
CA LYS A 150 21.09 -25.10 -15.78
C LYS A 150 22.10 -23.96 -15.83
N ARG A 151 23.38 -24.30 -15.92
CA ARG A 151 24.47 -23.37 -16.16
C ARG A 151 25.25 -23.82 -17.38
N THR A 152 25.59 -22.90 -18.28
CA THR A 152 26.49 -23.21 -19.40
C THR A 152 27.90 -22.84 -19.03
N GLU A 153 28.82 -23.81 -19.05
CA GLU A 153 30.24 -23.57 -18.84
C GLU A 153 31.03 -24.16 -20.01
N LYS A 154 31.86 -23.33 -20.66
CA LYS A 154 32.66 -23.72 -21.84
C LYS A 154 31.84 -24.43 -22.94
N GLY A 155 30.61 -23.98 -23.16
CA GLY A 155 29.69 -24.52 -24.19
C GLY A 155 29.01 -25.84 -23.82
N LYS A 156 29.20 -26.37 -22.60
CA LYS A 156 28.47 -27.55 -22.09
C LYS A 156 27.40 -27.11 -21.09
N GLU A 157 26.20 -27.67 -21.21
CA GLU A 157 25.17 -27.54 -20.17
C GLU A 157 25.56 -28.40 -18.96
N ILE A 158 25.62 -27.78 -17.79
CA ILE A 158 25.82 -28.41 -16.50
C ILE A 158 24.53 -28.22 -15.70
N ILE A 159 24.00 -29.30 -15.16
CA ILE A 159 22.91 -29.25 -14.18
C ILE A 159 23.57 -29.16 -12.81
N GLU A 160 23.34 -28.03 -12.14
CA GLU A 160 23.84 -27.76 -10.79
C GLU A 160 22.68 -27.92 -9.80
N SER A 161 22.86 -28.81 -8.81
CA SER A 161 21.94 -28.93 -7.68
C SER A 161 22.30 -27.92 -6.61
N TYR A 162 21.30 -27.27 -6.04
CA TYR A 162 21.41 -26.36 -4.91
C TYR A 162 20.23 -26.56 -3.95
N PHE A 163 20.28 -25.93 -2.80
CA PHE A 163 19.20 -25.88 -1.83
C PHE A 163 18.68 -24.46 -1.71
N GLU A 164 17.36 -24.32 -1.63
CA GLU A 164 16.70 -23.06 -1.31
C GLU A 164 16.03 -23.22 0.06
N ALA A 165 16.31 -22.28 0.95
CA ALA A 165 15.59 -22.10 2.19
C ALA A 165 14.62 -20.93 2.04
N ILE A 166 13.35 -21.15 2.39
CA ILE A 166 12.31 -20.11 2.44
C ILE A 166 11.88 -19.99 3.90
N GLU A 167 12.00 -18.80 4.44
CA GLU A 167 11.49 -18.39 5.74
C GLU A 167 10.24 -17.55 5.52
N GLN A 168 9.12 -17.98 6.12
CA GLN A 168 7.88 -17.21 6.18
C GLN A 168 7.69 -16.70 7.60
N VAL A 169 7.57 -15.38 7.72
CA VAL A 169 7.29 -14.70 9.00
C VAL A 169 5.89 -14.16 8.96
N ASN A 170 5.10 -14.47 9.97
CA ASN A 170 3.76 -13.93 10.18
C ASN A 170 3.77 -13.09 11.45
N VAL A 171 3.23 -11.87 11.38
CA VAL A 171 3.06 -10.98 12.52
C VAL A 171 1.60 -10.59 12.62
N LYS A 172 1.04 -10.74 13.83
CA LYS A 172 -0.31 -10.31 14.17
C LYS A 172 -0.24 -9.15 15.16
N ILE A 173 -0.86 -8.02 14.81
CA ILE A 173 -0.84 -6.82 15.64
C ILE A 173 -2.26 -6.39 15.97
N GLY A 174 -2.56 -6.22 17.26
CA GLY A 174 -3.82 -5.72 17.76
C GLY A 174 -3.76 -4.22 18.05
N TRP A 175 -4.73 -3.48 17.52
CA TRP A 175 -4.79 -2.02 17.59
C TRP A 175 -6.08 -1.56 18.26
N ARG A 176 -6.00 -0.44 18.98
CA ARG A 176 -7.18 0.36 19.35
C ARG A 176 -6.92 1.84 19.19
N ILE A 177 -7.96 2.56 18.76
CA ILE A 177 -8.00 4.03 18.76
C ILE A 177 -9.02 4.49 19.78
N TYR A 178 -8.62 5.40 20.66
CA TYR A 178 -9.46 6.00 21.68
C TYR A 178 -9.65 7.49 21.41
N ASN A 179 -10.89 7.95 21.54
CA ASN A 179 -11.21 9.36 21.58
C ASN A 179 -10.73 9.97 22.91
N GLY A 180 -9.92 11.03 22.86
CA GLY A 180 -9.32 11.66 24.04
C GLY A 180 -10.32 12.33 24.99
N GLU A 181 -11.44 12.82 24.47
CA GLU A 181 -12.44 13.56 25.24
C GLU A 181 -13.35 12.64 26.05
N ASN A 182 -13.95 11.65 25.37
CA ASN A 182 -14.97 10.79 25.95
C ASN A 182 -14.49 9.37 26.29
N GLY A 183 -13.30 8.97 25.83
CA GLY A 183 -12.71 7.64 26.04
C GLY A 183 -13.29 6.53 25.17
N ALA A 184 -14.16 6.85 24.20
CA ALA A 184 -14.78 5.87 23.32
C ALA A 184 -13.75 5.22 22.38
N ILE A 185 -13.94 3.94 22.10
CA ILE A 185 -13.15 3.21 21.09
C ILE A 185 -13.67 3.60 19.70
N ILE A 186 -12.84 4.26 18.91
CA ILE A 186 -13.15 4.65 17.52
C ILE A 186 -12.91 3.47 16.57
N ASP A 187 -11.84 2.71 16.79
CA ASP A 187 -11.49 1.52 16.03
C ASP A 187 -10.84 0.47 16.94
N GLN A 188 -11.14 -0.79 16.68
CA GLN A 188 -10.45 -1.95 17.23
C GLN A 188 -10.22 -2.94 16.09
N HIS A 189 -8.97 -3.23 15.80
CA HIS A 189 -8.61 -4.02 14.62
C HIS A 189 -7.41 -4.92 14.87
N GLN A 190 -7.30 -5.99 14.08
CA GLN A 190 -6.13 -6.85 14.06
C GLN A 190 -5.56 -6.88 12.65
N THR A 191 -4.31 -6.46 12.51
CA THR A 191 -3.57 -6.53 11.25
C THR A 191 -2.74 -7.80 11.22
N TYR A 192 -2.71 -8.46 10.07
CA TYR A 192 -1.87 -9.61 9.79
C TYR A 192 -0.90 -9.23 8.68
N ALA A 193 0.39 -9.31 8.96
CA ALA A 193 1.45 -9.07 7.99
C ALA A 193 2.24 -10.36 7.80
N THR A 194 2.55 -10.69 6.54
CA THR A 194 3.31 -11.89 6.18
C THR A 194 4.41 -11.49 5.24
N LYS A 195 5.63 -11.93 5.53
CA LYS A 195 6.79 -11.68 4.67
C LYS A 195 7.59 -12.96 4.47
N GLU A 196 8.08 -13.14 3.25
CA GLU A 196 8.96 -14.24 2.89
C GLU A 196 10.39 -13.75 2.68
N PHE A 197 11.33 -14.51 3.20
CA PHE A 197 12.76 -14.37 2.99
C PHE A 197 13.29 -15.65 2.38
N ALA A 198 14.24 -15.54 1.46
CA ALA A 198 14.80 -16.70 0.80
C ALA A 198 16.32 -16.58 0.71
N SER A 199 16.97 -17.74 0.76
CA SER A 199 18.41 -17.88 0.61
C SER A 199 18.73 -19.20 -0.09
N GLU A 200 19.81 -19.21 -0.87
CA GLU A 200 20.30 -20.38 -1.58
C GLU A 200 21.66 -20.82 -1.04
N GLY A 201 21.96 -22.11 -1.13
CA GLY A 201 23.27 -22.67 -0.77
C GLY A 201 23.52 -24.01 -1.43
N PHE A 202 24.77 -24.49 -1.42
CA PHE A 202 25.12 -25.82 -1.94
C PHE A 202 24.80 -26.94 -0.95
N THR A 203 24.53 -26.58 0.31
CA THR A 203 24.03 -27.49 1.36
C THR A 203 22.78 -26.91 2.02
N PRO A 204 21.90 -27.72 2.63
CA PRO A 204 20.74 -27.22 3.39
C PRO A 204 21.14 -26.23 4.49
N GLU A 205 22.21 -26.51 5.22
CA GLU A 205 22.73 -25.66 6.29
C GLU A 205 23.24 -24.31 5.76
N GLU A 206 23.92 -24.30 4.62
CA GLU A 206 24.36 -23.05 3.99
C GLU A 206 23.17 -22.19 3.56
N ALA A 207 22.18 -22.79 2.91
CA ALA A 207 20.96 -22.09 2.51
C ALA A 207 20.26 -21.46 3.73
N ARG A 208 20.13 -22.22 4.84
CA ARG A 208 19.53 -21.72 6.09
C ARG A 208 20.35 -20.62 6.76
N ARG A 209 21.68 -20.73 6.80
CA ARG A 209 22.54 -19.70 7.42
C ARG A 209 22.53 -18.38 6.65
N GLY A 210 22.22 -18.42 5.35
CA GLY A 210 22.08 -17.21 4.53
C GLY A 210 20.73 -16.49 4.69
N LEU A 211 19.77 -17.07 5.42
CA LEU A 211 18.53 -16.36 5.77
C LEU A 211 18.82 -15.14 6.65
N VAL A 212 17.88 -14.20 6.64
CA VAL A 212 17.92 -13.05 7.53
C VAL A 212 17.86 -13.52 8.99
N PHE A 213 18.47 -12.77 9.91
CA PHE A 213 18.32 -13.08 11.33
C PHE A 213 16.84 -13.00 11.75
N PRO A 214 16.32 -13.96 12.55
CA PRO A 214 14.91 -14.02 12.93
C PRO A 214 14.35 -12.70 13.48
N THR A 215 15.13 -11.99 14.30
CA THR A 215 14.74 -10.69 14.87
C THR A 215 14.52 -9.62 13.79
N GLN A 216 15.44 -9.52 12.83
CA GLN A 216 15.32 -8.61 11.69
C GLN A 216 14.16 -8.97 10.78
N ALA A 217 13.87 -10.26 10.64
CA ALA A 217 12.72 -10.76 9.91
C ALA A 217 11.41 -10.28 10.56
N ILE A 218 11.27 -10.46 11.88
CA ILE A 218 10.14 -9.97 12.68
C ILE A 218 10.00 -8.45 12.58
N PHE A 219 11.09 -7.69 12.68
CA PHE A 219 11.04 -6.22 12.61
C PHE A 219 10.53 -5.74 11.26
N GLN A 220 11.02 -6.35 10.18
CA GLN A 220 10.57 -6.00 8.83
C GLN A 220 9.09 -6.31 8.63
N THR A 221 8.61 -7.44 9.11
CA THR A 221 7.19 -7.82 9.03
C THR A 221 6.32 -6.99 9.95
N GLY A 222 6.81 -6.63 11.15
CA GLY A 222 6.15 -5.71 12.08
C GLY A 222 5.99 -4.30 11.52
N ARG A 223 7.02 -3.77 10.85
CA ARG A 223 6.93 -2.49 10.12
C ARG A 223 5.84 -2.52 9.06
N GLU A 224 5.73 -3.61 8.31
CA GLU A 224 4.67 -3.78 7.31
C GLU A 224 3.28 -3.78 7.97
N GLY A 225 3.12 -4.46 9.11
CA GLY A 225 1.89 -4.43 9.89
C GLY A 225 1.51 -3.02 10.38
N GLY A 226 2.49 -2.25 10.85
CA GLY A 226 2.29 -0.84 11.24
C GLY A 226 1.90 0.05 10.06
N ASP A 227 2.55 -0.12 8.91
CA ASP A 227 2.24 0.61 7.68
C ASP A 227 0.83 0.33 7.17
N LEU A 228 0.44 -0.95 7.12
CA LEU A 228 -0.89 -1.40 6.73
C LEU A 228 -1.98 -0.80 7.63
N TYR A 229 -1.75 -0.77 8.94
CA TYR A 229 -2.70 -0.12 9.85
C TYR A 229 -2.76 1.40 9.64
N GLY A 230 -1.63 2.05 9.38
CA GLY A 230 -1.60 3.47 9.04
C GLY A 230 -2.41 3.82 7.80
N ILE A 231 -2.35 3.00 6.74
CA ILE A 231 -3.17 3.16 5.51
C ILE A 231 -4.67 3.11 5.82
N ARG A 232 -5.08 2.27 6.77
CA ARG A 232 -6.48 2.14 7.18
C ARG A 232 -7.02 3.42 7.83
N ILE A 233 -6.18 4.18 8.55
CA ILE A 233 -6.66 5.23 9.47
C ILE A 233 -6.22 6.64 9.08
N ALA A 234 -5.33 6.77 8.09
CA ALA A 234 -4.90 8.05 7.54
C ALA A 234 -4.98 8.13 6.02
N PRO A 235 -5.39 9.29 5.48
CA PRO A 235 -5.22 9.59 4.06
C PRO A 235 -3.78 9.34 3.63
N SER A 236 -3.61 8.48 2.62
CA SER A 236 -2.29 7.98 2.22
C SER A 236 -2.01 8.27 0.76
N TRP A 237 -0.78 8.67 0.45
CA TRP A 237 -0.31 8.84 -0.92
C TRP A 237 -0.23 7.48 -1.61
N VAL A 238 -0.90 7.34 -2.75
CA VAL A 238 -0.84 6.14 -3.59
C VAL A 238 -0.59 6.52 -5.05
N THR A 239 0.06 5.61 -5.76
CA THR A 239 0.24 5.69 -7.21
C THR A 239 -1.04 5.21 -7.90
N TYR A 240 -1.69 6.11 -8.63
CA TYR A 240 -2.79 5.77 -9.52
C TYR A 240 -2.27 5.49 -10.92
N GLU A 241 -2.59 4.31 -11.45
CA GLU A 241 -2.24 3.93 -12.81
C GLU A 241 -3.41 4.15 -13.76
N ARG A 242 -3.12 4.69 -14.94
CA ARG A 242 -4.06 4.79 -16.06
C ARG A 242 -3.41 4.29 -17.33
N MET A 243 -4.19 3.72 -18.22
CA MET A 243 -3.71 3.35 -19.54
C MET A 243 -4.15 4.39 -20.57
N ILE A 244 -3.23 4.76 -21.47
CA ILE A 244 -3.53 5.56 -22.67
C ILE A 244 -3.20 4.77 -23.93
N TYR A 245 -3.93 5.00 -25.01
CA TYR A 245 -3.59 4.47 -26.32
C TYR A 245 -2.35 5.16 -26.88
N THR A 246 -1.42 4.37 -27.43
CA THR A 246 -0.14 4.85 -28.00
C THR A 246 -0.07 4.70 -29.50
N LYS A 247 -0.99 3.93 -30.08
CA LYS A 247 -1.06 3.66 -31.51
C LYS A 247 -2.45 3.97 -32.05
N ALA A 248 -2.48 4.73 -33.11
CA ALA A 248 -3.56 4.85 -34.08
C ALA A 248 -2.87 5.11 -35.43
N ALA A 249 -3.45 4.65 -36.55
CA ALA A 249 -2.77 4.76 -37.86
C ALA A 249 -2.49 6.23 -38.21
N GLY A 250 -1.35 6.53 -38.87
CA GLY A 250 -1.01 7.89 -39.34
C GLY A 250 0.23 8.52 -38.66
N LEU A 251 1.16 8.98 -39.52
CA LEU A 251 2.26 9.99 -39.42
C LEU A 251 3.05 10.25 -38.11
N GLY A 252 2.80 9.55 -37.00
CA GLY A 252 3.57 9.67 -35.75
C GLY A 252 2.99 10.63 -34.70
N SER A 253 1.90 11.35 -34.97
CA SER A 253 1.27 12.29 -34.03
C SER A 253 0.89 11.63 -32.69
N MET A 254 0.39 10.39 -32.70
CA MET A 254 0.12 9.63 -31.48
C MET A 254 1.38 9.36 -30.64
N LYS A 255 2.53 9.14 -31.30
CA LYS A 255 3.83 8.98 -30.61
C LYS A 255 4.30 10.31 -30.01
N ILE A 256 4.02 11.44 -30.66
CA ILE A 256 4.34 12.78 -30.12
C ILE A 256 3.47 13.04 -28.88
N ALA A 257 2.15 12.87 -28.98
CA ALA A 257 1.23 13.03 -27.85
C ALA A 257 1.58 12.13 -26.67
N LYS A 258 1.93 10.85 -26.93
CA LYS A 258 2.45 9.93 -25.90
C LYS A 258 3.68 10.51 -25.20
N ARG A 259 4.66 11.01 -25.95
CA ARG A 259 5.89 11.57 -25.36
C ARG A 259 5.61 12.80 -24.50
N LYS A 260 4.65 13.62 -24.88
CA LYS A 260 4.18 14.77 -24.10
C LYS A 260 3.51 14.33 -22.80
N ALA A 261 2.54 13.42 -22.88
CA ALA A 261 1.89 12.82 -21.72
C ALA A 261 2.89 12.19 -20.73
N LEU A 262 3.88 11.42 -21.22
CA LEU A 262 4.90 10.80 -20.37
C LEU A 262 5.85 11.80 -19.69
N ARG A 263 5.89 13.05 -20.15
CA ARG A 263 6.65 14.14 -19.51
C ARG A 263 5.80 15.01 -18.59
N GLY A 264 4.50 14.73 -18.48
CA GLY A 264 3.55 15.57 -17.75
C GLY A 264 2.98 16.73 -18.56
N ASP A 265 3.32 16.86 -19.85
CA ASP A 265 2.84 17.93 -20.75
C ASP A 265 1.39 17.62 -21.24
N TRP A 266 0.46 17.44 -20.31
CA TRP A 266 -0.91 16.96 -20.60
C TRP A 266 -1.69 17.92 -21.52
N LYS A 267 -1.56 19.24 -21.32
CA LYS A 267 -2.20 20.26 -22.17
C LYS A 267 -1.78 20.15 -23.64
N GLU A 268 -0.48 19.95 -23.88
CA GLU A 268 0.04 19.79 -25.24
C GLU A 268 -0.39 18.45 -25.85
N ALA A 269 -0.42 17.38 -25.04
CA ALA A 269 -0.93 16.09 -25.47
C ALA A 269 -2.41 16.18 -25.88
N VAL A 270 -3.25 16.88 -25.09
CA VAL A 270 -4.67 17.16 -25.40
C VAL A 270 -4.80 17.92 -26.71
N THR A 271 -3.98 18.94 -26.95
CA THR A 271 -4.01 19.70 -28.22
C THR A 271 -3.82 18.78 -29.44
N ILE A 272 -2.89 17.83 -29.35
CA ILE A 272 -2.65 16.86 -30.43
C ILE A 272 -3.82 15.88 -30.54
N TRP A 273 -4.30 15.34 -29.42
CA TRP A 273 -5.41 14.39 -29.40
C TRP A 273 -6.72 15.00 -29.87
N GLU A 274 -6.98 16.27 -29.58
CA GLU A 274 -8.16 16.99 -30.03
C GLU A 274 -8.21 17.07 -31.55
N ARG A 275 -7.11 17.46 -32.20
CA ARG A 275 -7.01 17.45 -33.67
C ARG A 275 -7.26 16.05 -34.24
N LEU A 276 -6.67 15.02 -33.62
CA LEU A 276 -6.87 13.63 -34.04
C LEU A 276 -8.29 13.11 -33.76
N SER A 277 -8.99 13.66 -32.78
CA SER A 277 -10.38 13.29 -32.45
C SER A 277 -11.38 13.65 -33.55
N ARG A 278 -10.97 14.51 -34.50
CA ARG A 278 -11.74 14.95 -35.66
C ARG A 278 -11.49 14.09 -36.92
N SER A 279 -10.67 13.04 -36.81
CA SER A 279 -10.41 12.10 -37.89
C SER A 279 -11.68 11.36 -38.34
N GLU A 280 -11.80 11.11 -39.65
CA GLU A 280 -12.86 10.25 -40.22
C GLU A 280 -12.70 8.77 -39.78
N ASP A 281 -11.46 8.34 -39.54
CA ASP A 281 -11.19 7.04 -38.92
C ASP A 281 -11.68 7.05 -37.45
N LEU A 282 -12.81 6.37 -37.23
CA LEU A 282 -13.47 6.24 -35.92
C LEU A 282 -12.56 5.61 -34.86
N LYS A 283 -11.62 4.75 -35.24
CA LYS A 283 -10.68 4.12 -34.31
C LYS A 283 -9.66 5.15 -33.81
N ILE A 284 -9.18 6.03 -34.69
CA ILE A 284 -8.32 7.15 -34.29
C ILE A 284 -9.12 8.08 -33.38
N ALA A 285 -10.28 8.52 -33.85
CA ALA A 285 -11.10 9.51 -33.16
C ALA A 285 -11.54 9.05 -31.77
N GLY A 286 -11.97 7.80 -31.62
CA GLY A 286 -12.34 7.22 -30.33
C GLY A 286 -11.16 7.11 -29.37
N ARG A 287 -10.01 6.58 -29.83
CA ARG A 287 -8.81 6.40 -28.98
C ARG A 287 -8.26 7.73 -28.46
N THR A 288 -8.26 8.76 -29.29
CA THR A 288 -7.79 10.09 -28.86
C THR A 288 -8.80 10.78 -27.97
N THR A 289 -10.10 10.62 -28.21
CA THR A 289 -11.16 11.06 -27.29
C THR A 289 -10.99 10.42 -25.91
N TYR A 290 -10.73 9.11 -25.84
CA TYR A 290 -10.43 8.42 -24.59
C TYR A 290 -9.14 8.95 -23.92
N ASN A 291 -8.07 9.16 -24.69
CA ASN A 291 -6.83 9.70 -24.12
C ASN A 291 -7.01 11.11 -23.54
N MET A 292 -7.86 11.95 -24.16
CA MET A 292 -8.20 13.26 -23.61
C MET A 292 -8.87 13.13 -22.25
N ALA A 293 -9.77 12.15 -22.06
CA ALA A 293 -10.37 11.89 -20.75
C ALA A 293 -9.30 11.63 -19.68
N VAL A 294 -8.32 10.78 -20.00
CA VAL A 294 -7.18 10.52 -19.09
C VAL A 294 -6.37 11.77 -18.83
N ALA A 295 -6.11 12.56 -19.86
CA ALA A 295 -5.35 13.81 -19.71
C ALA A 295 -6.03 14.81 -18.78
N TYR A 296 -7.35 14.96 -18.88
CA TYR A 296 -8.11 15.87 -18.03
C TYR A 296 -8.12 15.41 -16.57
N GLU A 297 -8.16 14.10 -16.29
CA GLU A 297 -7.94 13.59 -14.92
C GLU A 297 -6.57 14.02 -14.38
N PHE A 298 -5.50 13.85 -15.16
CA PHE A 298 -4.15 14.26 -14.75
C PHE A 298 -3.98 15.77 -14.57
N MET A 299 -4.93 16.57 -15.05
CA MET A 299 -5.00 18.01 -14.84
C MET A 299 -6.00 18.39 -13.72
N ASN A 300 -6.53 17.41 -12.98
CA ASN A 300 -7.58 17.56 -11.96
C ASN A 300 -8.90 18.16 -12.48
N ASP A 301 -9.16 18.08 -13.79
CA ASP A 301 -10.39 18.52 -14.44
C ASP A 301 -11.32 17.32 -14.67
N TYR A 302 -11.95 16.87 -13.59
CA TYR A 302 -12.78 15.67 -13.59
C TYR A 302 -14.07 15.82 -14.42
N ASP A 303 -14.58 17.05 -14.58
CA ASP A 303 -15.75 17.33 -15.41
C ASP A 303 -15.45 17.07 -16.88
N ASN A 304 -14.33 17.60 -17.40
CA ASN A 304 -13.91 17.28 -18.76
C ASN A 304 -13.47 15.82 -18.88
N ALA A 305 -12.82 15.23 -17.87
CA ALA A 305 -12.46 13.81 -17.89
C ALA A 305 -13.70 12.93 -18.13
N LEU A 306 -14.76 13.12 -17.35
CA LEU A 306 -16.02 12.39 -17.51
C LEU A 306 -16.70 12.69 -18.85
N LYS A 307 -16.74 13.95 -19.28
CA LYS A 307 -17.31 14.36 -20.57
C LYS A 307 -16.66 13.62 -21.74
N PHE A 308 -15.32 13.58 -21.78
CA PHE A 308 -14.59 12.90 -22.85
C PHE A 308 -14.66 11.38 -22.73
N ALA A 309 -14.69 10.82 -21.51
CA ALA A 309 -14.87 9.38 -21.31
C ALA A 309 -16.25 8.93 -21.81
N ARG A 310 -17.32 9.64 -21.45
CA ARG A 310 -18.68 9.39 -21.95
C ARG A 310 -18.76 9.51 -23.47
N LYS A 311 -18.19 10.57 -24.05
CA LYS A 311 -18.11 10.70 -25.51
C LYS A 311 -17.38 9.53 -26.17
N ALA A 312 -16.29 9.04 -25.57
CA ALA A 312 -15.56 7.87 -26.07
C ALA A 312 -16.39 6.57 -26.01
N SER A 313 -17.18 6.41 -24.95
CA SER A 313 -18.13 5.30 -24.80
C SER A 313 -19.30 5.43 -25.78
N ASP A 314 -20.09 6.50 -25.68
CA ASP A 314 -21.38 6.61 -26.35
C ASP A 314 -21.24 6.68 -27.88
N LYS A 315 -20.26 7.45 -28.37
CA LYS A 315 -20.08 7.69 -29.81
C LYS A 315 -19.21 6.64 -30.50
N TYR A 316 -18.22 6.08 -29.81
CA TYR A 316 -17.23 5.19 -30.41
C TYR A 316 -17.26 3.76 -29.82
N HIS A 317 -18.20 3.47 -28.92
CA HIS A 317 -18.43 2.17 -28.29
C HIS A 317 -17.17 1.54 -27.70
N LEU A 318 -16.31 2.37 -27.10
CA LEU A 318 -15.08 1.92 -26.47
C LEU A 318 -15.37 1.35 -25.09
N VAL A 319 -15.38 0.02 -24.97
CA VAL A 319 -15.54 -0.69 -23.68
C VAL A 319 -14.59 -0.21 -22.58
N ARG A 320 -13.35 0.18 -22.95
CA ARG A 320 -12.40 0.74 -21.97
C ARG A 320 -12.83 2.10 -21.44
N ALA A 321 -13.57 2.88 -22.21
CA ALA A 321 -14.14 4.14 -21.74
C ALA A 321 -15.23 3.90 -20.70
N ASP A 322 -16.06 2.86 -20.85
CA ASP A 322 -17.05 2.46 -19.83
C ASP A 322 -16.39 2.11 -18.50
N GLN A 323 -15.35 1.28 -18.56
CA GLN A 323 -14.54 0.93 -17.40
C GLN A 323 -13.91 2.17 -16.75
N TYR A 324 -13.41 3.08 -17.59
CA TYR A 324 -12.75 4.28 -17.10
C TYR A 324 -13.72 5.31 -16.50
N ILE A 325 -14.97 5.40 -16.95
CA ILE A 325 -16.02 6.19 -16.29
C ILE A 325 -16.21 5.70 -14.85
N GLN A 326 -16.21 4.38 -14.60
CA GLN A 326 -16.30 3.84 -13.24
C GLN A 326 -15.09 4.22 -12.39
N VAL A 327 -13.88 4.15 -12.97
CA VAL A 327 -12.65 4.62 -12.31
C VAL A 327 -12.75 6.10 -11.92
N LEU A 328 -13.23 6.96 -12.81
CA LEU A 328 -13.41 8.40 -12.53
C LEU A 328 -14.47 8.65 -11.45
N ASN A 329 -15.61 7.95 -11.50
CA ASN A 329 -16.66 8.08 -10.48
C ASN A 329 -16.16 7.63 -9.10
N ASN A 330 -15.43 6.52 -9.03
CA ASN A 330 -14.80 6.05 -7.80
C ASN A 330 -13.81 7.10 -7.29
N ARG A 331 -12.98 7.66 -8.17
CA ARG A 331 -12.04 8.72 -7.79
C ARG A 331 -12.73 9.96 -7.26
N LEU A 332 -13.84 10.39 -7.86
CA LEU A 332 -14.65 11.50 -7.35
C LEU A 332 -15.27 11.18 -5.98
N ALA A 333 -15.72 9.95 -5.74
CA ALA A 333 -16.20 9.52 -4.44
C ALA A 333 -15.09 9.52 -3.37
N GLU A 334 -13.88 9.08 -3.74
CA GLU A 334 -12.69 9.16 -2.89
C GLU A 334 -12.35 10.60 -2.53
N LEU A 335 -12.37 11.53 -3.50
CA LEU A 335 -12.09 12.95 -3.26
C LEU A 335 -13.11 13.57 -2.30
N LYS A 336 -14.40 13.26 -2.44
CA LYS A 336 -15.43 13.73 -1.47
C LYS A 336 -15.18 13.20 -0.06
N ARG A 337 -14.73 11.95 0.08
CA ARG A 337 -14.37 11.37 1.38
C ARG A 337 -13.12 12.03 1.95
N LEU A 338 -12.14 12.33 1.11
CA LEU A 338 -10.94 13.08 1.51
C LEU A 338 -11.31 14.47 2.01
N ASP A 339 -12.17 15.20 1.32
CA ASP A 339 -12.62 16.52 1.75
C ASP A 339 -13.21 16.46 3.17
N PHE A 340 -14.09 15.48 3.44
CA PHE A 340 -14.63 15.25 4.78
C PHE A 340 -13.54 14.90 5.81
N GLN A 341 -12.58 14.04 5.44
CA GLN A 341 -11.50 13.62 6.33
C GLN A 341 -10.48 14.71 6.61
N MET A 342 -10.34 15.67 5.71
CA MET A 342 -9.35 16.75 5.75
C MET A 342 -9.93 18.09 6.24
N GLN A 343 -11.25 18.19 6.43
CA GLN A 343 -11.89 19.40 6.96
C GLN A 343 -11.37 19.74 8.36
N GLU A 344 -10.80 20.94 8.50
CA GLU A 344 -10.68 21.58 9.80
C GLU A 344 -12.09 21.96 10.29
N PRO A 345 -12.37 21.89 11.61
CA PRO A 345 -13.65 22.34 12.11
C PRO A 345 -13.91 23.78 11.66
N ALA A 346 -15.13 24.06 11.20
CA ALA A 346 -15.56 25.43 11.00
C ALA A 346 -15.33 26.17 12.32
N VAL A 347 -14.50 27.22 12.30
CA VAL A 347 -14.40 28.16 13.41
C VAL A 347 -15.79 28.75 13.54
N THR A 348 -16.56 28.31 14.54
CA THR A 348 -17.73 29.07 14.99
C THR A 348 -17.18 30.41 15.47
N PRO A 349 -17.52 31.54 14.82
CA PRO A 349 -17.21 32.84 15.37
C PRO A 349 -17.83 32.89 16.76
N GLY A 350 -17.01 33.19 17.77
CA GLY A 350 -17.38 33.03 19.18
C GLY A 350 -18.72 33.68 19.54
N GLU A 351 -19.48 32.95 20.37
CA GLU A 351 -20.49 33.51 21.26
C GLU A 351 -19.85 33.95 22.57
#